data_AF-A0A353GWW0-F1
#
_entry.id   AF-A0A353GWW0-F1
#
_cell.length_a   1.000
_cell.length_b   1.000
_cell.length_c   1.000
_cell.angle_alpha   90.00
_cell.angle_beta   90.00
_cell.angle_gamma   90.00
#
_symmetry.space_group_name_H-M   'P 1'
#
loop_
_entity.id
_entity.type
_entity.pdbx_description
1 polymer ?
#
loop_
_entity_poly.entity_id
_entity_poly.type
_entity_poly.pdbx_seq_one_letter_code
_entity_poly.pdbx_strand_id
1 'polypeptide(L)'
;MLAAFNLPLKTGSQWFLLLIKELKKNRFSFLAPLPLFVFFIGFLKIHHQFQFELGVSGTWSFIVVSIIMAMIYGLQCFSDEADHKTLDFILTRPVSPYLIIMIKYWLSFLVLFGWFILFRIFLALNLTKIPLPDGIGIEWLYLALAIVYGMSFLAGLINKGLERFFVITVMTGLIVGVSYYLWKKVFELAAANYYWPDIPPYLENFLAKTLPLYLTILGLATPFVGAIWYLRSRVRLWNFKPAWGLLGFWLGTFLLIMSAQNILAPPLWPDENVISGDWRDQSGIVLAGPVEWRPQFLNKTHQAICRLTLSRPGHKPRVIYKGINLNAPSFSPDGKTIAFSENGRLQLYDIKSQKIRKFGRGELATWSEDGKKIIYAEKIGQNGLSQLFLLNLHNGQKARLSMPPCNMAGLAWDSLRNHLYIFGFDRELECLDLKTKQVRGRSFEKDVQPQLFGIIHSSLKLSRKADLLLIGQVFDQTLRIFALDLRNGKVTLAQEKDDFRLKTNGPILMNDNFTALIYQRLDGSFGYEATYSKVEESHHHYEGASEED
;
A
#
# COMPACT_ATOMS: atom_id res chain seq x y z
N MET A 1 -44.38 20.37 57.03
CA MET A 1 -43.90 20.13 58.41
C MET A 1 -44.57 18.84 58.86
N LEU A 2 -43.93 17.70 59.10
CA LEU A 2 -42.56 17.28 59.32
C LEU A 2 -42.38 16.00 58.47
N ALA A 3 -41.41 15.94 57.57
CA ALA A 3 -40.08 15.34 57.81
C ALA A 3 -40.16 13.82 58.08
N ALA A 4 -39.31 12.95 57.58
CA ALA A 4 -38.19 13.03 56.67
C ALA A 4 -37.59 11.61 56.68
N PHE A 5 -37.04 11.19 55.53
CA PHE A 5 -35.93 10.22 55.43
C PHE A 5 -36.08 8.84 56.08
N ASN A 6 -36.23 7.80 55.25
CA ASN A 6 -35.10 6.89 54.96
C ASN A 6 -35.52 5.74 54.05
N LEU A 7 -34.91 5.66 52.86
CA LEU A 7 -34.11 4.52 52.42
C LEU A 7 -33.46 4.84 51.05
N PRO A 8 -32.17 4.58 50.87
CA PRO A 8 -31.50 4.77 49.59
C PRO A 8 -31.91 3.61 48.68
N LEU A 9 -32.82 3.86 47.74
CA LEU A 9 -33.01 2.94 46.62
C LEU A 9 -31.72 2.92 45.82
N LYS A 10 -30.90 1.90 46.08
CA LYS A 10 -29.70 1.53 45.35
C LYS A 10 -29.90 1.82 43.86
N THR A 11 -28.92 2.47 43.26
CA THR A 11 -28.79 2.80 41.83
C THR A 11 -29.27 1.72 40.85
N GLY A 12 -29.28 0.44 41.24
CA GLY A 12 -29.87 -0.68 40.48
C GLY A 12 -31.38 -0.60 40.22
N SER A 13 -32.18 0.07 41.08
CA SER A 13 -33.64 0.17 40.90
C SER A 13 -34.03 1.17 39.79
N GLN A 14 -33.32 2.29 39.68
CA GLN A 14 -33.64 3.35 38.72
C GLN A 14 -33.34 2.96 37.27
N TRP A 15 -32.21 2.28 37.03
CA TRP A 15 -31.84 1.80 35.70
C TRP A 15 -32.86 0.79 35.16
N PHE A 16 -33.29 -0.16 35.99
CA PHE A 16 -34.26 -1.19 35.61
C PHE A 16 -35.63 -0.60 35.27
N LEU A 17 -36.11 0.36 36.07
CA LEU A 17 -37.37 1.07 35.82
C LEU A 17 -37.34 1.86 34.50
N LEU A 18 -36.23 2.54 34.20
CA LEU A 18 -36.04 3.26 32.94
C LEU A 18 -35.99 2.31 31.75
N LEU A 19 -35.30 1.18 31.87
CA LEU A 19 -35.21 0.16 30.82
C LEU A 19 -36.59 -0.41 30.49
N ILE A 20 -37.38 -0.80 31.51
CA ILE A 20 -38.76 -1.28 31.31
C ILE A 20 -39.63 -0.20 30.67
N LYS A 21 -39.48 1.05 31.10
CA LYS A 21 -40.22 2.17 30.52
C LYS A 21 -39.92 2.33 29.03
N GLU A 22 -38.65 2.32 28.64
CA GLU A 22 -38.24 2.44 27.24
C GLU A 22 -38.68 1.25 26.39
N LEU A 23 -38.59 0.02 26.92
CA LEU A 23 -39.11 -1.18 26.25
C LEU A 23 -40.62 -1.09 26.01
N LYS A 24 -41.41 -0.70 27.03
CA LYS A 24 -42.87 -0.56 26.90
C LYS A 24 -43.25 0.54 25.92
N LYS A 25 -42.51 1.66 25.95
CA LYS A 25 -42.74 2.83 25.09
C LYS A 25 -42.49 2.48 23.62
N ASN A 26 -41.35 1.89 23.31
CA ASN A 26 -40.90 1.66 21.93
C ASN A 26 -41.25 0.25 21.40
N ARG A 27 -42.09 -0.52 22.09
CA ARG A 27 -42.39 -1.93 21.77
C ARG A 27 -42.82 -2.17 20.33
N PHE A 28 -43.62 -1.26 19.77
CA PHE A 28 -44.16 -1.42 18.42
C PHE A 28 -43.06 -1.20 17.38
N SER A 29 -42.25 -0.15 17.55
CA SER A 29 -41.10 0.10 16.67
C SER A 29 -40.04 -1.00 16.77
N PHE A 30 -39.78 -1.49 17.98
CA PHE A 30 -38.84 -2.60 18.23
C PHE A 30 -39.30 -3.93 17.63
N LEU A 31 -40.61 -4.16 17.53
CA LEU A 31 -41.18 -5.37 16.92
C LEU A 31 -41.57 -5.18 15.45
N ALA A 32 -41.37 -3.99 14.87
CA ALA A 32 -41.78 -3.69 13.50
C ALA A 32 -41.23 -4.67 12.44
N PRO A 33 -39.99 -5.20 12.56
CA PRO A 33 -39.49 -6.19 11.60
C PRO A 33 -40.10 -7.61 11.74
N LEU A 34 -40.76 -7.91 12.87
CA LEU A 34 -41.23 -9.26 13.20
C LEU A 34 -42.20 -9.86 12.16
N PRO A 35 -43.22 -9.14 11.65
CA PRO A 35 -44.15 -9.73 10.68
C PRO A 35 -43.45 -10.16 9.38
N LEU A 36 -42.52 -9.33 8.89
CA LEU A 36 -41.71 -9.65 7.71
C LEU A 36 -40.79 -10.84 7.98
N PHE A 37 -40.19 -10.89 9.16
CA PHE A 37 -39.33 -11.99 9.58
C PHE A 37 -40.09 -13.32 9.65
N VAL A 38 -41.28 -13.34 10.25
CA VAL A 38 -42.15 -14.53 10.34
C VAL A 38 -42.60 -15.00 8.96
N PHE A 39 -43.02 -14.06 8.10
CA PHE A 39 -43.36 -14.36 6.71
C PHE A 39 -42.18 -15.00 5.97
N PHE A 40 -40.98 -14.45 6.14
CA PHE A 40 -39.77 -14.94 5.49
C PHE A 40 -39.37 -16.35 5.95
N ILE A 41 -39.45 -16.63 7.26
CA ILE A 41 -39.24 -17.99 7.79
C ILE A 41 -40.27 -18.96 7.21
N GLY A 42 -41.53 -18.55 7.10
CA GLY A 42 -42.59 -19.34 6.46
C GLY A 42 -42.26 -19.66 5.00
N PHE A 43 -41.81 -18.67 4.23
CA PHE A 43 -41.37 -18.83 2.84
C PHE A 43 -40.20 -19.83 2.72
N LEU A 44 -39.17 -19.71 3.55
CA LEU A 44 -38.04 -20.63 3.56
C LEU A 44 -38.46 -22.07 3.86
N LYS A 45 -39.38 -22.24 4.81
CA LYS A 45 -39.93 -23.55 5.18
C LYS A 45 -40.70 -24.20 4.04
N ILE A 46 -41.47 -23.42 3.27
CA ILE A 46 -42.21 -23.89 2.09
C ILE A 46 -41.25 -24.36 0.99
N HIS A 47 -40.15 -23.65 0.78
CA HIS A 47 -39.18 -23.96 -0.27
C HIS A 47 -38.09 -24.97 0.15
N HIS A 48 -38.20 -25.56 1.35
CA HIS A 48 -37.21 -26.50 1.91
C HIS A 48 -35.76 -25.96 1.91
N GLN A 49 -35.59 -24.65 2.05
CA GLN A 49 -34.27 -23.99 2.11
C GLN A 49 -33.97 -23.52 3.53
N PHE A 50 -32.74 -23.76 4.00
CA PHE A 50 -32.28 -23.26 5.29
C PHE A 50 -31.79 -21.80 5.22
N GLN A 51 -31.16 -21.43 4.11
CA GLN A 51 -30.70 -20.07 3.82
C GLN A 51 -31.06 -19.67 2.39
N PHE A 52 -31.38 -18.39 2.20
CA PHE A 52 -31.59 -17.78 0.89
C PHE A 52 -30.37 -16.94 0.52
N GLU A 53 -29.73 -17.30 -0.59
CA GLU A 53 -28.62 -16.52 -1.13
C GLU A 53 -29.14 -15.32 -1.91
N LEU A 54 -28.79 -14.12 -1.43
CA LEU A 54 -29.17 -12.89 -2.10
C LEU A 54 -28.23 -12.65 -3.30
N GLY A 55 -28.83 -12.46 -4.48
CA GLY A 55 -28.11 -11.90 -5.63
C GLY A 55 -27.61 -10.48 -5.36
N VAL A 56 -26.94 -9.87 -6.34
CA VAL A 56 -26.36 -8.52 -6.21
C VAL A 56 -27.43 -7.49 -5.83
N SER A 57 -28.56 -7.47 -6.54
CA SER A 57 -29.67 -6.54 -6.26
C SER A 57 -30.29 -6.78 -4.89
N GLY A 58 -30.47 -8.04 -4.49
CA GLY A 58 -30.99 -8.40 -3.17
C GLY A 58 -30.07 -7.96 -2.03
N THR A 59 -28.76 -8.10 -2.23
CA THR A 59 -27.73 -7.66 -1.27
C THR A 59 -27.77 -6.14 -1.09
N TRP A 60 -27.87 -5.38 -2.18
CA TRP A 60 -28.02 -3.92 -2.11
C TRP A 60 -29.31 -3.50 -1.41
N SER A 61 -30.44 -4.13 -1.73
CA SER A 61 -31.72 -3.85 -1.05
C SER A 61 -31.62 -4.10 0.45
N PHE A 62 -30.98 -5.20 0.86
CA PHE A 62 -30.77 -5.51 2.27
C PHE A 62 -29.91 -4.45 2.98
N ILE A 63 -28.82 -3.99 2.35
CA ILE A 63 -27.95 -2.93 2.88
C ILE A 63 -28.74 -1.63 3.05
N VAL A 64 -29.47 -1.20 2.02
CA VAL A 64 -30.25 0.05 2.05
C VAL A 64 -31.33 0.01 3.13
N VAL A 65 -32.10 -1.09 3.21
CA VAL A 65 -33.13 -1.27 4.26
C VAL A 65 -32.50 -1.25 5.64
N SER A 66 -31.34 -1.88 5.82
CA SER A 66 -30.62 -1.89 7.10
C SER A 66 -30.17 -0.48 7.51
N ILE A 67 -29.69 0.32 6.55
CA ILE A 67 -29.30 1.73 6.80
C ILE A 67 -30.52 2.56 7.21
N ILE A 68 -31.64 2.42 6.49
CA ILE A 68 -32.89 3.12 6.83
C ILE A 68 -33.35 2.71 8.24
N MET A 69 -33.30 1.41 8.56
CA MET A 69 -33.66 0.91 9.88
C MET A 69 -32.75 1.50 10.97
N ALA A 70 -31.44 1.57 10.73
CA ALA A 70 -30.48 2.19 11.63
C ALA A 70 -30.81 3.67 11.90
N MET A 71 -31.20 4.41 10.85
CA MET A 71 -31.63 5.81 10.98
C MET A 71 -32.90 5.93 11.82
N ILE A 72 -33.92 5.12 11.54
CA ILE A 72 -35.19 5.12 12.30
C ILE A 72 -34.91 4.82 13.78
N TYR A 73 -34.11 3.78 14.05
CA TYR A 73 -33.79 3.36 15.42
C TYR A 73 -32.97 4.38 16.21
N GLY A 74 -32.10 5.13 15.53
CA GLY A 74 -31.40 6.26 16.14
C GLY A 74 -32.35 7.42 16.44
N LEU A 75 -33.10 7.89 15.44
CA LEU A 75 -33.95 9.07 15.55
C LEU A 75 -35.11 8.90 16.56
N GLN A 76 -35.70 7.71 16.64
CA GLN A 76 -36.84 7.45 17.54
C GLN A 76 -36.51 7.62 19.03
N CYS A 77 -35.22 7.56 19.41
CA CYS A 77 -34.82 7.61 20.82
C CYS A 77 -35.25 8.90 21.53
N PHE A 78 -35.38 9.99 20.77
CA PHE A 78 -35.78 11.32 21.26
C PHE A 78 -36.95 11.94 20.48
N SER A 79 -37.66 11.18 19.65
CA SER A 79 -38.73 11.72 18.79
C SER A 79 -39.82 12.48 19.56
N ASP A 80 -40.19 12.00 20.75
CA ASP A 80 -41.25 12.58 21.58
C ASP A 80 -40.72 13.57 22.63
N GLU A 81 -39.40 13.71 22.73
CA GLU A 81 -38.70 14.45 23.79
C GLU A 81 -37.88 15.62 23.23
N ALA A 82 -38.00 15.90 21.94
CA ALA A 82 -37.25 16.93 21.22
C ALA A 82 -37.62 18.36 21.67
N ASP A 83 -38.87 18.63 22.05
CA ASP A 83 -39.28 19.96 22.50
C ASP A 83 -38.47 20.44 23.72
N HIS A 84 -37.92 21.66 23.65
CA HIS A 84 -37.07 22.25 24.70
C HIS A 84 -37.71 22.18 26.10
N LYS A 85 -39.03 22.38 26.19
CA LYS A 85 -39.79 22.29 27.45
C LYS A 85 -39.77 20.88 28.06
N THR A 86 -39.75 19.85 27.22
CA THR A 86 -39.76 18.44 27.65
C THR A 86 -38.35 17.97 28.01
N LEU A 87 -37.33 18.50 27.32
CA LEU A 87 -35.93 18.23 27.63
C LEU A 87 -35.52 18.84 28.98
N ASP A 88 -35.99 20.06 29.30
CA ASP A 88 -35.83 20.68 30.63
C ASP A 88 -36.55 19.88 31.74
N PHE A 89 -37.69 19.27 31.42
CA PHE A 89 -38.40 18.36 32.34
C PHE A 89 -37.64 17.04 32.58
N ILE A 90 -36.86 16.56 31.61
CA ILE A 90 -36.00 15.38 31.78
C ILE A 90 -34.81 15.71 32.69
N LEU A 91 -34.25 16.91 32.57
CA LEU A 91 -33.12 17.38 33.38
C LEU A 91 -33.48 17.70 34.84
N THR A 92 -34.77 17.93 35.14
CA THR A 92 -35.27 18.18 36.50
C THR A 92 -35.61 16.90 37.28
N ARG A 93 -35.59 15.73 36.63
CA ARG A 93 -35.77 14.45 37.32
C ARG A 93 -34.52 14.09 38.15
N PRO A 94 -34.65 13.30 39.23
CA PRO A 94 -33.51 12.83 40.04
C PRO A 94 -32.66 11.75 39.33
N VAL A 95 -32.57 11.78 38.00
CA VAL A 95 -31.91 10.78 37.17
C VAL A 95 -30.80 11.45 36.38
N SER A 96 -29.58 10.89 36.44
CA SER A 96 -28.45 11.46 35.71
C SER A 96 -28.67 11.43 34.18
N PRO A 97 -28.33 12.51 33.44
CA PRO A 97 -28.40 12.54 31.97
C PRO A 97 -27.58 11.42 31.31
N TYR A 98 -26.48 11.01 31.95
CA TYR A 98 -25.64 9.90 31.51
C TYR A 98 -26.43 8.58 31.47
N LEU A 99 -27.17 8.26 32.54
CA LEU A 99 -27.95 7.03 32.63
C LEU A 99 -29.06 6.99 31.57
N ILE A 100 -29.70 8.13 31.28
CA ILE A 100 -30.75 8.24 30.26
C ILE A 100 -30.18 7.96 28.87
N ILE A 101 -29.07 8.61 28.51
CA ILE A 101 -28.39 8.37 27.22
C ILE A 101 -27.94 6.92 27.14
N MET A 102 -27.30 6.39 28.19
CA MET A 102 -26.79 5.02 28.21
C MET A 102 -27.89 4.00 27.92
N ILE A 103 -29.05 4.11 28.58
CA ILE A 103 -30.17 3.18 28.36
C ILE A 103 -30.75 3.35 26.97
N LYS A 104 -31.12 4.58 26.55
CA LYS A 104 -31.76 4.81 25.25
C LYS A 104 -30.86 4.40 24.09
N TYR A 105 -29.57 4.73 24.17
CA TYR A 105 -28.56 4.41 23.16
C TYR A 105 -28.34 2.91 23.04
N TRP A 106 -27.97 2.24 24.13
CA TRP A 106 -27.61 0.82 24.02
C TRP A 106 -28.81 -0.09 23.82
N LEU A 107 -29.98 0.22 24.40
CA LEU A 107 -31.18 -0.58 24.19
C LEU A 107 -31.59 -0.58 22.71
N SER A 108 -31.69 0.60 22.09
CA SER A 108 -32.08 0.70 20.68
C SER A 108 -31.03 0.09 19.75
N PHE A 109 -29.73 0.29 20.04
CA PHE A 109 -28.64 -0.35 19.31
C PHE A 109 -28.71 -1.89 19.36
N LEU A 110 -28.90 -2.48 20.55
CA LEU A 110 -28.96 -3.93 20.73
C LEU A 110 -30.16 -4.54 20.02
N VAL A 111 -31.33 -3.88 20.02
CA VAL A 111 -32.50 -4.35 19.28
C VAL A 111 -32.25 -4.31 17.77
N LEU A 112 -31.70 -3.21 17.25
CA LEU A 112 -31.34 -3.08 15.83
C LEU A 112 -30.37 -4.18 15.38
N PHE A 113 -29.26 -4.35 16.11
CA PHE A 113 -28.25 -5.36 15.79
C PHE A 113 -28.76 -6.79 15.99
N GLY A 114 -29.62 -7.01 17.00
CA GLY A 114 -30.32 -8.28 17.19
C GLY A 114 -31.15 -8.66 15.96
N TRP A 115 -31.94 -7.73 15.41
CA TRP A 115 -32.67 -7.95 14.16
C TRP A 115 -31.74 -8.21 12.99
N PHE A 116 -30.69 -7.40 12.82
CA PHE A 116 -29.75 -7.57 11.72
C PHE A 116 -29.09 -8.96 11.75
N ILE A 117 -28.65 -9.42 12.93
CA ILE A 117 -28.06 -10.76 13.11
C ILE A 117 -29.10 -11.84 12.80
N LEU A 118 -30.33 -11.71 13.31
CA LEU A 118 -31.41 -12.66 13.04
C LEU A 118 -31.69 -12.81 11.54
N PHE A 119 -31.81 -11.70 10.81
CA PHE A 119 -32.00 -11.75 9.35
C PHE A 119 -30.79 -12.37 8.65
N ARG A 120 -29.56 -12.09 9.10
CA ARG A 120 -28.33 -12.65 8.52
C ARG A 120 -28.17 -14.15 8.69
N ILE A 121 -28.75 -14.75 9.74
CA ILE A 121 -28.76 -16.21 9.91
C ILE A 121 -29.47 -16.89 8.73
N PHE A 122 -30.49 -16.24 8.17
CA PHE A 122 -31.30 -16.79 7.08
C PHE A 122 -30.97 -16.19 5.69
N LEU A 123 -30.37 -15.00 5.65
CA LEU A 123 -29.99 -14.28 4.42
C LEU A 123 -28.46 -14.27 4.23
N ALA A 124 -28.00 -15.05 3.25
CA ALA A 124 -26.61 -15.06 2.83
C ALA A 124 -26.35 -13.92 1.83
N LEU A 125 -25.58 -12.91 2.26
CA LEU A 125 -25.18 -11.78 1.42
C LEU A 125 -24.01 -12.18 0.52
N ASN A 126 -24.13 -11.91 -0.78
CA ASN A 126 -23.09 -12.21 -1.75
C ASN A 126 -22.20 -10.97 -1.97
N LEU A 127 -21.34 -10.67 -0.99
CA LEU A 127 -20.45 -9.51 -1.02
C LEU A 127 -19.33 -9.63 -2.06
N THR A 128 -18.95 -10.84 -2.47
CA THR A 128 -17.86 -11.08 -3.42
C THR A 128 -18.21 -10.66 -4.85
N LYS A 129 -19.50 -10.61 -5.19
CA LYS A 129 -20.00 -10.09 -6.49
C LYS A 129 -20.14 -8.57 -6.51
N ILE A 130 -19.96 -7.91 -5.37
CA ILE A 130 -19.94 -6.45 -5.28
C ILE A 130 -18.49 -6.01 -5.48
N PRO A 131 -18.21 -4.99 -6.32
CA PRO A 131 -16.87 -4.48 -6.55
C PRO A 131 -16.36 -3.69 -5.33
N LEU A 132 -16.15 -4.40 -4.22
CA LEU A 132 -15.55 -3.87 -3.00
C LEU A 132 -14.03 -4.08 -3.06
N PRO A 133 -13.23 -3.13 -2.53
CA PRO A 133 -11.80 -3.33 -2.33
C PRO A 133 -11.51 -4.64 -1.56
N ASP A 134 -10.42 -5.31 -1.94
CA ASP A 134 -9.96 -6.53 -1.25
C ASP A 134 -9.75 -6.28 0.23
N GLY A 135 -10.16 -7.24 1.07
CA GLY A 135 -10.11 -7.12 2.54
C GLY A 135 -11.31 -6.42 3.18
N ILE A 136 -12.27 -5.88 2.40
CA ILE A 136 -13.54 -5.37 2.93
C ILE A 136 -14.54 -6.52 3.08
N GLY A 137 -14.72 -6.95 4.33
CA GLY A 137 -15.73 -7.94 4.71
C GLY A 137 -17.05 -7.33 5.20
N ILE A 138 -17.87 -8.21 5.79
CA ILE A 138 -19.15 -7.85 6.42
C ILE A 138 -18.98 -6.90 7.61
N GLU A 139 -17.79 -6.87 8.21
CA GLU A 139 -17.37 -6.03 9.32
C GLU A 139 -17.53 -4.54 9.01
N TRP A 140 -17.32 -4.15 7.76
CA TRP A 140 -17.54 -2.79 7.29
C TRP A 140 -19.02 -2.41 7.22
N LEU A 141 -19.89 -3.38 6.93
CA LEU A 141 -21.34 -3.15 6.99
C LEU A 141 -21.79 -2.94 8.42
N TYR A 142 -21.29 -3.74 9.38
CA TYR A 142 -21.55 -3.52 10.80
C TYR A 142 -21.05 -2.14 11.27
N LEU A 143 -19.84 -1.75 10.88
CA LEU A 143 -19.26 -0.44 11.19
C LEU A 143 -20.13 0.69 10.65
N ALA A 144 -20.52 0.62 9.37
CA ALA A 144 -21.32 1.65 8.72
C ALA A 144 -22.71 1.77 9.39
N LEU A 145 -23.38 0.65 9.64
CA LEU A 145 -24.69 0.63 10.31
C LEU A 145 -24.62 1.18 11.73
N ALA A 146 -23.58 0.81 12.49
CA ALA A 146 -23.36 1.30 13.84
C ALA A 146 -23.17 2.83 13.87
N ILE A 147 -22.36 3.38 12.95
CA ILE A 147 -22.11 4.82 12.87
C ILE A 147 -23.37 5.56 12.41
N VAL A 148 -24.08 5.06 11.40
CA VAL A 148 -25.37 5.64 10.96
C VAL A 148 -26.34 5.70 12.15
N TYR A 149 -26.54 4.58 12.85
CA TYR A 149 -27.37 4.53 14.04
C TYR A 149 -26.94 5.58 15.08
N GLY A 150 -25.65 5.61 15.40
CA GLY A 150 -25.11 6.51 16.40
C GLY A 150 -25.33 7.99 16.03
N MET A 151 -25.05 8.36 14.79
CA MET A 151 -25.26 9.73 14.31
C MET A 151 -26.74 10.10 14.23
N SER A 152 -27.60 9.16 13.87
CA SER A 152 -29.05 9.35 13.92
C SER A 152 -29.58 9.54 15.34
N PHE A 153 -29.00 8.87 16.33
CA PHE A 153 -29.30 9.11 17.74
C PHE A 153 -28.90 10.52 18.17
N LEU A 154 -27.68 10.96 17.83
CA LEU A 154 -27.22 12.32 18.12
C LEU A 154 -28.11 13.37 17.44
N ALA A 155 -28.47 13.14 16.17
CA ALA A 155 -29.36 14.01 15.42
C ALA A 155 -30.77 14.07 16.00
N GLY A 156 -31.24 13.00 16.68
CA GLY A 156 -32.51 12.99 17.39
C GLY A 156 -32.64 14.09 18.46
N LEU A 157 -31.52 14.56 19.02
CA LEU A 157 -31.50 15.65 20.00
C LEU A 157 -31.63 17.06 19.38
N ILE A 158 -31.53 17.19 18.06
CA ILE A 158 -31.57 18.47 17.35
C ILE A 158 -33.01 18.77 16.95
N ASN A 159 -33.51 20.00 17.12
CA ASN A 159 -34.92 20.32 16.84
C ASN A 159 -35.24 20.66 15.38
N LYS A 160 -34.25 21.14 14.62
CA LYS A 160 -34.47 21.54 13.23
C LYS A 160 -34.33 20.36 12.28
N GLY A 161 -35.41 20.04 11.55
CA GLY A 161 -35.50 18.87 10.68
C GLY A 161 -34.37 18.74 9.66
N LEU A 162 -34.02 19.80 8.93
CA LEU A 162 -32.93 19.76 7.93
C LEU A 162 -31.55 19.55 8.57
N GLU A 163 -31.28 20.18 9.72
CA GLU A 163 -30.00 20.03 10.42
C GLU A 163 -29.77 18.58 10.87
N ARG A 164 -30.84 17.83 11.20
CA ARG A 164 -30.75 16.39 11.52
C ARG A 164 -30.13 15.60 10.37
N PHE A 165 -30.63 15.81 9.15
CA PHE A 165 -30.14 15.10 7.97
C PHE A 165 -28.70 15.50 7.61
N PHE A 166 -28.32 16.76 7.81
CA PHE A 166 -26.92 17.19 7.64
C PHE A 166 -25.98 16.50 8.62
N VAL A 167 -26.35 16.44 9.91
CA VAL A 167 -25.54 15.74 10.92
C VAL A 167 -25.42 14.26 10.59
N ILE A 168 -26.53 13.59 10.26
CA ILE A 168 -26.50 12.17 9.89
C ILE A 168 -25.59 11.95 8.69
N THR A 169 -25.79 12.67 7.58
CA THR A 169 -25.06 12.41 6.34
C THR A 169 -23.58 12.80 6.43
N VAL A 170 -23.28 14.03 6.86
CA VAL A 170 -21.90 14.56 6.86
C VAL A 170 -21.06 13.89 7.93
N MET A 171 -21.56 13.75 9.16
CA MET A 171 -20.75 13.19 10.25
C MET A 171 -20.58 11.68 10.11
N THR A 172 -21.59 10.95 9.61
CA THR A 172 -21.41 9.53 9.27
C THR A 172 -20.35 9.38 8.19
N GLY A 173 -20.44 10.14 7.10
CA GLY A 173 -19.45 10.11 6.02
C GLY A 173 -18.04 10.41 6.51
N LEU A 174 -17.89 11.39 7.41
CA LEU A 174 -16.61 11.73 8.02
C LEU A 174 -16.04 10.57 8.85
N ILE A 175 -16.81 10.01 9.79
CA ILE A 175 -16.29 8.92 10.65
C ILE A 175 -16.01 7.67 9.83
N VAL A 176 -16.92 7.26 8.94
CA VAL A 176 -16.68 6.10 8.06
C VAL A 176 -15.44 6.34 7.18
N GLY A 177 -15.28 7.55 6.64
CA GLY A 177 -14.12 7.92 5.83
C GLY A 177 -12.81 7.90 6.61
N VAL A 178 -12.78 8.42 7.84
CA VAL A 178 -11.61 8.35 8.72
C VAL A 178 -11.29 6.91 9.10
N SER A 179 -12.29 6.11 9.46
CA SER A 179 -12.13 4.67 9.75
C SER A 179 -11.53 3.93 8.55
N TYR A 180 -12.07 4.17 7.34
CA TYR A 180 -11.55 3.57 6.11
C TYR A 180 -10.12 4.01 5.83
N TYR A 181 -9.80 5.29 6.00
CA TYR A 181 -8.44 5.79 5.83
C TYR A 181 -7.46 5.07 6.78
N LEU A 182 -7.78 4.97 8.08
CA LEU A 182 -6.92 4.30 9.06
C LEU A 182 -6.72 2.83 8.72
N TRP A 183 -7.81 2.10 8.41
CA TRP A 183 -7.72 0.71 7.99
C TRP A 183 -6.89 0.52 6.73
N LYS A 184 -7.13 1.36 5.70
CA LYS A 184 -6.39 1.32 4.44
C LYS A 184 -4.90 1.49 4.66
N LYS A 185 -4.48 2.34 5.62
CA LYS A 185 -3.07 2.53 5.94
C LYS A 185 -2.41 1.28 6.53
N VAL A 186 -3.12 0.53 7.36
CA VAL A 186 -2.62 -0.75 7.89
C VAL A 186 -2.62 -1.81 6.80
N PHE A 187 -3.67 -1.87 5.97
CA PHE A 187 -3.77 -2.78 4.84
C PHE A 187 -2.63 -2.58 3.83
N GLU A 188 -2.40 -1.32 3.41
CA GLU A 188 -1.31 -0.96 2.51
C GLU A 188 0.06 -1.40 3.06
N LEU A 189 0.28 -1.26 4.36
CA LEU A 189 1.52 -1.67 5.02
C LEU A 189 1.68 -3.20 5.05
N ALA A 190 0.60 -3.94 5.31
CA ALA A 190 0.61 -5.39 5.29
C ALA A 190 0.85 -5.93 3.88
N ALA A 191 0.09 -5.45 2.89
CA ALA A 191 0.24 -5.84 1.49
C ALA A 191 1.59 -5.45 0.89
N ALA A 192 2.26 -4.43 1.45
CA ALA A 192 3.58 -4.03 0.99
C ALA A 192 4.72 -4.92 1.51
N ASN A 193 4.52 -5.59 2.65
CA ASN A 193 5.53 -6.46 3.27
C ASN A 193 5.28 -7.95 2.99
N TYR A 194 4.02 -8.35 2.81
CA TYR A 194 3.63 -9.76 2.62
C TYR A 194 2.99 -9.97 1.25
N TYR A 195 3.24 -11.14 0.64
CA TYR A 195 2.41 -11.59 -0.49
C TYR A 195 0.98 -11.77 0.02
N TRP A 196 -0.02 -11.40 -0.78
CA TRP A 196 -1.41 -11.54 -0.36
C TRP A 196 -1.77 -12.95 0.16
N PRO A 197 -1.44 -14.04 -0.56
CA PRO A 197 -1.58 -15.41 -0.06
C PRO A 197 -0.75 -15.78 1.18
N ASP A 198 0.30 -15.02 1.49
CA ASP A 198 1.24 -15.30 2.58
C ASP A 198 1.07 -14.35 3.77
N ILE A 199 0.01 -13.52 3.78
CA ILE A 199 -0.29 -12.69 4.95
C ILE A 199 -0.51 -13.64 6.14
N PRO A 200 0.21 -13.45 7.27
CA PRO A 200 0.02 -14.32 8.42
C PRO A 200 -1.43 -14.31 8.89
N PRO A 201 -2.04 -15.47 9.23
CA PRO A 201 -3.47 -15.55 9.56
C PRO A 201 -3.91 -14.62 10.71
N TYR A 202 -2.99 -14.33 11.64
CA TYR A 202 -3.25 -13.37 12.72
C TYR A 202 -3.37 -11.93 12.21
N LEU A 203 -2.57 -11.54 11.22
CA LEU A 203 -2.58 -10.21 10.63
C LEU A 203 -3.79 -10.03 9.71
N GLU A 204 -4.15 -11.07 8.96
CA GLU A 204 -5.39 -11.10 8.19
C GLU A 204 -6.62 -10.95 9.10
N ASN A 205 -6.72 -11.74 10.18
CA ASN A 205 -7.80 -11.60 11.15
C ASN A 205 -7.80 -10.23 11.85
N PHE A 206 -6.62 -9.66 12.10
CA PHE A 206 -6.52 -8.30 12.64
C PHE A 206 -7.11 -7.27 11.69
N LEU A 207 -6.73 -7.31 10.41
CA LEU A 207 -7.21 -6.41 9.36
C LEU A 207 -8.70 -6.59 9.05
N ALA A 208 -9.15 -7.83 8.91
CA ALA A 208 -10.53 -8.14 8.50
C ALA A 208 -11.53 -7.94 9.65
N LYS A 209 -11.15 -8.24 10.90
CA LYS A 209 -12.09 -8.31 12.03
C LYS A 209 -11.76 -7.33 13.15
N THR A 210 -10.56 -7.43 13.71
CA THR A 210 -10.21 -6.75 14.96
C THR A 210 -10.16 -5.22 14.79
N LEU A 211 -9.52 -4.76 13.73
CA LEU A 211 -9.38 -3.33 13.44
C LEU A 211 -10.73 -2.67 13.09
N PRO A 212 -11.56 -3.23 12.19
CA PRO A 212 -12.92 -2.72 11.97
C PRO A 212 -13.78 -2.74 13.24
N LEU A 213 -13.69 -3.76 14.08
CA LEU A 213 -14.42 -3.81 15.36
C LEU A 213 -13.99 -2.68 16.29
N TYR A 214 -12.68 -2.47 16.45
CA TYR A 214 -12.14 -1.35 17.24
C TYR A 214 -12.62 0.00 16.71
N LEU A 215 -12.56 0.22 15.40
CA LEU A 215 -13.05 1.43 14.74
C LEU A 215 -14.56 1.61 14.89
N THR A 216 -15.32 0.52 14.94
CA THR A 216 -16.78 0.54 15.22
C THR A 216 -17.05 1.03 16.64
N ILE A 217 -16.28 0.56 17.62
CA ILE A 217 -16.40 0.99 19.03
C ILE A 217 -16.10 2.49 19.16
N LEU A 218 -15.00 2.96 18.54
CA LEU A 218 -14.69 4.40 18.51
C LEU A 218 -15.75 5.22 17.76
N GLY A 219 -16.25 4.69 16.65
CA GLY A 219 -17.31 5.28 15.85
C GLY A 219 -18.61 5.45 16.62
N LEU A 220 -19.00 4.48 17.45
CA LEU A 220 -20.16 4.54 18.36
C LEU A 220 -19.94 5.45 19.57
N ALA A 221 -18.73 5.44 20.13
CA ALA A 221 -18.38 6.32 21.24
C ALA A 221 -18.51 7.81 20.87
N THR A 222 -18.30 8.15 19.59
CA THR A 222 -18.33 9.54 19.10
C THR A 222 -19.70 10.23 19.26
N PRO A 223 -20.80 9.71 18.68
CA PRO A 223 -22.12 10.28 18.90
C PRO A 223 -22.63 10.08 20.32
N PHE A 224 -22.19 9.04 21.04
CA PHE A 224 -22.54 8.85 22.46
C PHE A 224 -21.99 9.99 23.34
N VAL A 225 -20.69 10.31 23.20
CA VAL A 225 -20.05 11.43 23.89
C VAL A 225 -20.64 12.76 23.43
N GLY A 226 -20.93 12.90 22.13
CA GLY A 226 -21.62 14.07 21.57
C GLY A 226 -23.00 14.30 22.18
N ALA A 227 -23.77 13.24 22.42
CA ALA A 227 -25.10 13.33 23.04
C ALA A 227 -25.01 13.79 24.50
N ILE A 228 -24.03 13.28 25.26
CA ILE A 228 -23.78 13.72 26.65
C ILE A 228 -23.41 15.20 26.68
N TRP A 229 -22.54 15.62 25.77
CA TRP A 229 -22.15 17.01 25.64
C TRP A 229 -23.34 17.92 25.32
N TYR A 230 -24.22 17.47 24.42
CA TYR A 230 -25.41 18.22 24.01
C TYR A 230 -26.37 18.47 25.19
N LEU A 231 -26.63 17.44 26.01
CA LEU A 231 -27.53 17.56 27.17
C LEU A 231 -26.97 18.40 28.32
N ARG A 232 -25.64 18.50 28.47
CA ARG A 232 -24.99 19.22 29.58
C ARG A 232 -24.79 20.72 29.28
N SER A 233 -25.75 21.35 28.63
CA SER A 233 -25.77 22.80 28.35
C SER A 233 -24.62 23.32 27.45
N ARG A 234 -24.07 22.46 26.58
CA ARG A 234 -23.02 22.84 25.59
C ARG A 234 -21.85 23.61 26.20
N VAL A 235 -21.31 23.12 27.33
CA VAL A 235 -20.06 23.64 27.88
C VAL A 235 -19.01 23.71 26.75
N ARG A 236 -18.21 24.77 26.70
CA ARG A 236 -17.11 24.88 25.71
C ARG A 236 -16.35 23.56 25.66
N LEU A 237 -16.15 23.02 24.44
CA LEU A 237 -15.57 21.69 24.21
C LEU A 237 -14.27 21.45 24.99
N TRP A 238 -13.45 22.50 25.13
CA TRP A 238 -12.20 22.50 25.89
C TRP A 238 -12.34 22.05 27.35
N ASN A 239 -13.50 22.29 27.99
CA ASN A 239 -13.74 21.93 29.39
C ASN A 239 -14.42 20.55 29.56
N PHE A 240 -14.77 19.87 28.46
CA PHE A 240 -15.46 18.59 28.50
C PHE A 240 -14.48 17.42 28.36
N LYS A 241 -13.97 16.92 29.50
CA LYS A 241 -12.96 15.85 29.57
C LYS A 241 -13.25 14.61 28.69
N PRO A 242 -14.48 14.08 28.58
CA PRO A 242 -14.75 12.91 27.75
C PRO A 242 -14.46 13.13 26.25
N ALA A 243 -14.63 14.34 25.73
CA ALA A 243 -14.29 14.65 24.34
C ALA A 243 -12.78 14.58 24.09
N TRP A 244 -11.96 15.03 25.05
CA TRP A 244 -10.50 14.91 24.96
C TRP A 244 -10.02 13.47 25.02
N GLY A 245 -10.64 12.63 25.86
CA GLY A 245 -10.34 11.20 25.89
C GLY A 245 -10.59 10.56 24.53
N LEU A 246 -11.76 10.80 23.94
CA LEU A 246 -12.13 10.28 22.63
C LEU A 246 -11.23 10.81 21.51
N LEU A 247 -10.95 12.12 21.49
CA LEU A 247 -10.04 12.74 20.52
C LEU A 247 -8.62 12.18 20.68
N GLY A 248 -8.19 11.94 21.91
CA GLY A 248 -6.93 11.26 22.23
C GLY A 248 -6.87 9.84 21.68
N PHE A 249 -7.95 9.05 21.74
CA PHE A 249 -7.99 7.72 21.13
C PHE A 249 -7.90 7.77 19.60
N TRP A 250 -8.64 8.67 18.94
CA TRP A 250 -8.56 8.85 17.49
C TRP A 250 -7.16 9.30 17.06
N LEU A 251 -6.61 10.34 17.72
CA LEU A 251 -5.28 10.86 17.43
C LEU A 251 -4.19 9.85 17.75
N GLY A 252 -4.29 9.14 18.88
CA GLY A 252 -3.36 8.09 19.29
C GLY A 252 -3.34 6.94 18.29
N THR A 253 -4.52 6.51 17.81
CA THR A 253 -4.63 5.49 16.75
C THR A 253 -3.97 5.97 15.46
N PHE A 254 -4.25 7.20 15.04
CA PHE A 254 -3.62 7.81 13.87
C PHE A 254 -2.09 7.86 14.00
N LEU A 255 -1.58 8.38 15.11
CA LEU A 255 -0.13 8.49 15.35
C LEU A 255 0.53 7.12 15.44
N LEU A 256 -0.11 6.13 16.05
CA LEU A 256 0.40 4.76 16.12
C LEU A 256 0.51 4.15 14.73
N ILE A 257 -0.55 4.27 13.90
CA ILE A 257 -0.54 3.74 12.53
C ILE A 257 0.53 4.46 11.69
N MET A 258 0.64 5.78 11.78
CA MET A 258 1.66 6.53 11.03
C MET A 258 3.08 6.18 11.49
N SER A 259 3.28 5.95 12.79
CA SER A 259 4.57 5.48 13.33
C SER A 259 4.90 4.07 12.83
N ALA A 260 3.92 3.17 12.84
CA ALA A 260 4.08 1.83 12.30
C ALA A 260 4.42 1.85 10.80
N GLN A 261 3.82 2.75 10.02
CA GLN A 261 4.15 2.91 8.61
C GLN A 261 5.59 3.37 8.36
N ASN A 262 6.18 4.13 9.28
CA ASN A 262 7.57 4.57 9.14
C ASN A 262 8.56 3.49 9.61
N ILE A 263 8.21 2.74 10.66
CA ILE A 263 9.09 1.71 11.26
C ILE A 263 9.08 0.42 10.43
N LEU A 264 7.89 -0.01 9.99
CA LEU A 264 7.68 -1.26 9.26
C LEU A 264 7.55 -1.02 7.75
N ALA A 265 8.01 0.15 7.25
CA ALA A 265 8.00 0.42 5.83
C ALA A 265 8.80 -0.66 5.09
N PRO A 266 8.30 -1.18 3.96
CA PRO A 266 9.10 -2.05 3.13
C PRO A 266 10.34 -1.29 2.62
N PRO A 267 11.41 -2.01 2.26
CA PRO A 267 12.58 -1.44 1.60
C PRO A 267 12.21 -0.57 0.39
N LEU A 268 11.24 -1.02 -0.40
CA LEU A 268 10.64 -0.27 -1.49
C LEU A 268 9.14 -0.59 -1.56
N TRP A 269 8.31 0.44 -1.58
CA TRP A 269 6.87 0.26 -1.68
C TRP A 269 6.50 -0.37 -3.03
N PRO A 270 5.47 -1.24 -3.08
CA PRO A 270 5.07 -1.94 -4.29
C PRO A 270 4.79 -1.01 -5.47
N ASP A 271 5.24 -1.45 -6.65
CA ASP A 271 4.94 -0.85 -7.94
C ASP A 271 4.86 -1.99 -8.99
N GLU A 272 3.65 -2.42 -9.33
CA GLU A 272 3.38 -3.60 -10.17
C GLU A 272 3.97 -3.51 -11.58
N ASN A 273 3.97 -2.31 -12.14
CA ASN A 273 4.15 -2.10 -13.56
C ASN A 273 5.58 -1.68 -13.93
N VAL A 274 6.55 -1.90 -13.04
CA VAL A 274 7.94 -1.55 -13.29
C VAL A 274 8.60 -2.53 -14.26
N ILE A 275 9.41 -1.97 -15.16
CA ILE A 275 10.18 -2.70 -16.18
C ILE A 275 11.69 -2.56 -15.93
N SER A 276 12.15 -1.37 -15.54
CA SER A 276 13.58 -1.08 -15.36
C SER A 276 13.79 -0.05 -14.26
N GLY A 277 14.98 -0.01 -13.70
CA GLY A 277 15.33 0.94 -12.65
C GLY A 277 16.83 1.02 -12.40
N ASP A 278 17.22 1.99 -11.59
CA ASP A 278 18.58 2.17 -11.09
C ASP A 278 18.53 2.63 -9.63
N TRP A 279 19.56 2.29 -8.86
CA TRP A 279 19.69 2.63 -7.45
C TRP A 279 21.02 3.32 -7.19
N ARG A 280 20.93 4.51 -6.59
CA ARG A 280 22.05 5.28 -6.06
C ARG A 280 21.81 5.59 -4.58
N ASP A 281 22.78 5.31 -3.71
CA ASP A 281 22.60 5.43 -2.25
C ASP A 281 22.18 6.84 -1.82
N GLN A 282 22.77 7.87 -2.43
CA GLN A 282 22.52 9.26 -2.07
C GLN A 282 21.19 9.82 -2.61
N SER A 283 20.72 9.31 -3.75
CA SER A 283 19.55 9.85 -4.46
C SER A 283 18.30 9.00 -4.36
N GLY A 284 18.46 7.73 -3.99
CA GLY A 284 17.40 6.74 -3.93
C GLY A 284 17.32 5.88 -5.19
N ILE A 285 16.11 5.44 -5.50
CA ILE A 285 15.79 4.47 -6.54
C ILE A 285 14.93 5.15 -7.59
N VAL A 286 15.31 5.04 -8.86
CA VAL A 286 14.47 5.46 -9.98
C VAL A 286 13.93 4.22 -10.67
N LEU A 287 12.63 4.24 -10.98
CA LEU A 287 11.95 3.17 -11.69
C LEU A 287 11.24 3.73 -12.92
N ALA A 288 11.17 2.93 -13.97
CA ALA A 288 10.42 3.21 -15.19
C ALA A 288 9.46 2.06 -15.49
N GLY A 289 8.22 2.41 -15.84
CA GLY A 289 7.19 1.43 -16.20
C GLY A 289 5.90 2.06 -16.70
N PRO A 290 5.02 1.30 -17.38
CA PRO A 290 3.70 1.75 -17.78
C PRO A 290 2.83 2.18 -16.59
N VAL A 291 1.94 3.15 -16.81
CA VAL A 291 0.96 3.57 -15.80
C VAL A 291 -0.07 2.48 -15.53
N GLU A 292 -0.47 1.79 -16.60
CA GLU A 292 -1.38 0.66 -16.59
C GLU A 292 -0.75 -0.43 -17.43
N TRP A 293 -0.70 -1.68 -16.96
CA TRP A 293 -0.19 -2.78 -17.77
C TRP A 293 -1.27 -3.28 -18.73
N ARG A 294 -0.91 -3.45 -20.01
CA ARG A 294 -1.75 -4.09 -21.02
C ARG A 294 -0.94 -5.13 -21.78
N PRO A 295 -1.49 -6.31 -22.07
CA PRO A 295 -0.80 -7.36 -22.84
C PRO A 295 -0.30 -6.85 -24.21
N GLN A 296 -1.02 -5.89 -24.78
CA GLN A 296 -0.73 -5.25 -26.06
C GLN A 296 0.60 -4.47 -26.07
N PHE A 297 1.17 -4.12 -24.91
CA PHE A 297 2.49 -3.46 -24.83
C PHE A 297 3.67 -4.39 -25.10
N LEU A 298 3.44 -5.71 -25.13
CA LEU A 298 4.43 -6.67 -25.65
C LEU A 298 4.67 -6.44 -27.14
N ASN A 299 3.67 -5.94 -27.86
CA ASN A 299 3.83 -5.48 -29.25
C ASN A 299 4.39 -4.04 -29.22
N LYS A 300 5.68 -3.89 -29.56
CA LYS A 300 6.41 -2.61 -29.67
C LYS A 300 5.78 -1.58 -30.64
N THR A 301 4.67 -1.90 -31.28
CA THR A 301 3.89 -1.02 -32.15
C THR A 301 2.98 -0.06 -31.38
N HIS A 302 2.66 -0.33 -30.11
CA HIS A 302 1.78 0.52 -29.31
C HIS A 302 2.56 1.47 -28.40
N GLN A 303 2.08 2.72 -28.32
CA GLN A 303 2.57 3.74 -27.41
C GLN A 303 1.97 3.49 -26.02
N ALA A 304 2.78 3.00 -25.09
CA ALA A 304 2.41 2.87 -23.69
C ALA A 304 2.65 4.19 -22.96
N ILE A 305 1.65 4.68 -22.22
CA ILE A 305 1.87 5.78 -21.28
C ILE A 305 2.66 5.21 -20.10
N CYS A 306 3.89 5.67 -19.94
CA CYS A 306 4.79 5.27 -18.87
C CYS A 306 5.03 6.42 -17.88
N ARG A 307 5.52 6.05 -16.71
CA ARG A 307 5.94 6.96 -15.64
C ARG A 307 7.39 6.68 -15.26
N LEU A 308 8.10 7.74 -14.91
CA LEU A 308 9.31 7.66 -14.08
C LEU A 308 8.91 7.96 -12.64
N THR A 309 9.27 7.06 -11.74
CA THR A 309 9.06 7.21 -10.31
C THR A 309 10.40 7.31 -9.61
N LEU A 310 10.52 8.28 -8.71
CA LEU A 310 11.63 8.43 -7.79
C LEU A 310 11.16 7.99 -6.41
N SER A 311 11.88 7.04 -5.83
CA SER A 311 11.64 6.51 -4.51
C SER A 311 12.88 6.64 -3.65
N ARG A 312 12.70 6.71 -2.34
CA ARG A 312 13.79 6.51 -1.38
C ARG A 312 13.46 5.24 -0.60
N PRO A 313 14.47 4.50 -0.12
CA PRO A 313 14.22 3.35 0.73
C PRO A 313 13.26 3.71 1.88
N GLY A 314 12.24 2.88 2.11
CA GLY A 314 11.18 3.10 3.12
C GLY A 314 10.09 4.12 2.74
N HIS A 315 10.24 4.86 1.64
CA HIS A 315 9.27 5.90 1.24
C HIS A 315 8.45 5.48 0.02
N LYS A 316 7.22 6.00 -0.07
CA LYS A 316 6.37 5.73 -1.24
C LYS A 316 6.96 6.40 -2.50
N PRO A 317 6.93 5.72 -3.66
CA PRO A 317 7.43 6.27 -4.90
C PRO A 317 6.62 7.50 -5.31
N ARG A 318 7.32 8.55 -5.78
CA ARG A 318 6.73 9.75 -6.35
C ARG A 318 6.94 9.77 -7.86
N VAL A 319 5.87 10.01 -8.62
CA VAL A 319 5.97 10.24 -10.06
C VAL A 319 6.68 11.56 -10.33
N ILE A 320 7.78 11.52 -11.07
CA ILE A 320 8.59 12.69 -11.44
C ILE A 320 8.42 13.09 -12.91
N TYR A 321 8.04 12.14 -13.77
CA TYR A 321 7.78 12.38 -15.19
C TYR A 321 6.76 11.36 -15.73
N LYS A 322 5.98 11.78 -16.74
CA LYS A 322 5.09 10.91 -17.52
C LYS A 322 5.40 11.13 -18.99
N GLY A 323 5.50 10.04 -19.74
CA GLY A 323 5.90 10.05 -21.14
C GLY A 323 5.49 8.75 -21.83
N ILE A 324 6.04 8.49 -23.01
CA ILE A 324 5.65 7.35 -23.84
C ILE A 324 6.80 6.34 -23.94
N ASN A 325 6.54 5.06 -23.64
CA ASN A 325 7.52 3.98 -23.76
C ASN A 325 8.84 4.32 -23.04
N LEU A 326 8.73 4.68 -21.75
CA LEU A 326 9.89 5.02 -20.91
C LEU A 326 10.63 3.76 -20.47
N ASN A 327 11.96 3.74 -20.62
CA ASN A 327 12.79 2.62 -20.19
C ASN A 327 14.23 3.05 -19.83
N ALA A 328 14.95 2.11 -19.20
CA ALA A 328 16.36 2.19 -18.88
C ALA A 328 16.78 3.51 -18.19
N PRO A 329 16.12 3.90 -17.07
CA PRO A 329 16.56 5.05 -16.31
C PRO A 329 17.92 4.75 -15.64
N SER A 330 18.81 5.74 -15.59
CA SER A 330 20.11 5.64 -14.92
C SER A 330 20.51 6.98 -14.29
N PHE A 331 20.95 6.95 -13.04
CA PHE A 331 21.44 8.13 -12.33
C PHE A 331 22.82 8.57 -12.82
N SER A 332 23.02 9.88 -12.88
CA SER A 332 24.36 10.46 -12.96
C SER A 332 25.19 10.10 -11.72
N PRO A 333 26.54 10.17 -11.79
CA PRO A 333 27.44 9.94 -10.65
C PRO A 333 27.08 10.75 -9.41
N ASP A 334 26.72 12.02 -9.61
CA ASP A 334 26.30 12.93 -8.54
C ASP A 334 24.84 12.75 -8.11
N GLY A 335 24.10 11.86 -8.78
CA GLY A 335 22.73 11.51 -8.49
C GLY A 335 21.70 12.63 -8.72
N LYS A 336 22.07 13.75 -9.36
CA LYS A 336 21.18 14.90 -9.60
C LYS A 336 20.40 14.82 -10.90
N THR A 337 20.90 14.03 -11.85
CA THR A 337 20.35 13.89 -13.20
C THR A 337 20.02 12.43 -13.46
N ILE A 338 18.93 12.18 -14.19
CA ILE A 338 18.51 10.85 -14.59
C ILE A 338 18.51 10.81 -16.11
N ALA A 339 19.32 9.93 -16.70
CA ALA A 339 19.21 9.57 -18.11
C ALA A 339 18.12 8.52 -18.28
N PHE A 340 17.30 8.63 -19.32
CA PHE A 340 16.30 7.63 -19.66
C PHE A 340 16.00 7.69 -21.15
N SER A 341 15.41 6.63 -21.69
CA SER A 341 14.90 6.63 -23.06
C SER A 341 13.38 6.80 -23.08
N GLU A 342 12.91 7.65 -23.98
CA GLU A 342 11.50 7.81 -24.30
C GLU A 342 11.31 7.55 -25.79
N ASN A 343 10.61 6.46 -26.12
CA ASN A 343 10.37 6.05 -27.51
C ASN A 343 11.66 6.01 -28.36
N GLY A 344 12.74 5.46 -27.78
CA GLY A 344 14.05 5.32 -28.44
C GLY A 344 14.85 6.61 -28.56
N ARG A 345 14.49 7.66 -27.82
CA ARG A 345 15.25 8.93 -27.74
C ARG A 345 15.81 9.13 -26.34
N LEU A 346 17.09 9.42 -26.26
CA LEU A 346 17.77 9.68 -25.00
C LEU A 346 17.34 11.04 -24.45
N GLN A 347 16.99 11.08 -23.17
CA GLN A 347 16.64 12.31 -22.46
C GLN A 347 17.31 12.34 -21.09
N LEU A 348 17.56 13.55 -20.60
CA LEU A 348 18.06 13.81 -19.26
C LEU A 348 17.03 14.59 -18.46
N TYR A 349 16.67 14.09 -17.29
CA TYR A 349 15.82 14.77 -16.33
C TYR A 349 16.65 15.28 -15.15
N ASP A 350 16.63 16.59 -14.91
CA ASP A 350 17.26 17.21 -13.76
C ASP A 350 16.28 17.20 -12.57
N ILE A 351 16.64 16.55 -11.46
CA ILE A 351 15.74 16.31 -10.33
C ILE A 351 15.36 17.62 -9.61
N LYS A 352 16.29 18.58 -9.54
CA LYS A 352 16.10 19.82 -8.78
C LYS A 352 15.23 20.82 -9.54
N SER A 353 15.56 21.03 -10.81
CA SER A 353 14.87 21.99 -11.69
C SER A 353 13.66 21.41 -12.40
N GLN A 354 13.49 20.09 -12.38
CA GLN A 354 12.44 19.34 -13.08
C GLN A 354 12.43 19.60 -14.59
N LYS A 355 13.59 19.97 -15.16
CA LYS A 355 13.75 20.25 -16.58
C LYS A 355 14.24 19.02 -17.32
N ILE A 356 13.80 18.90 -18.57
CA ILE A 356 14.19 17.83 -19.48
C ILE A 356 15.09 18.40 -20.57
N ARG A 357 16.20 17.73 -20.81
CA ARG A 357 17.06 17.96 -21.98
C ARG A 357 16.95 16.76 -22.91
N LYS A 358 16.53 17.01 -24.14
CA LYS A 358 16.33 15.96 -25.15
C LYS A 358 17.59 15.83 -25.99
N PHE A 359 18.00 14.58 -26.18
CA PHE A 359 19.02 14.19 -27.13
C PHE A 359 18.37 13.40 -28.26
N GLY A 360 19.16 13.05 -29.27
CA GLY A 360 18.68 12.32 -30.44
C GLY A 360 18.27 10.88 -30.13
N ARG A 361 18.24 10.05 -31.16
CA ARG A 361 18.02 8.61 -31.02
C ARG A 361 19.06 8.02 -30.05
N GLY A 362 18.60 7.18 -29.13
CA GLY A 362 19.42 6.57 -28.10
C GLY A 362 18.58 5.86 -27.03
N GLU A 363 19.05 4.71 -26.60
CA GLU A 363 18.58 3.85 -25.52
C GLU A 363 19.78 3.42 -24.66
N LEU A 364 19.54 2.82 -23.49
CA LEU A 364 20.57 2.25 -22.60
C LEU A 364 21.80 3.18 -22.43
N ALA A 365 21.74 4.10 -21.48
CA ALA A 365 22.81 5.06 -21.21
C ALA A 365 23.65 4.66 -20.00
N THR A 366 24.96 4.86 -20.06
CA THR A 366 25.89 4.75 -18.94
C THR A 366 26.78 6.00 -18.86
N TRP A 367 27.07 6.43 -17.64
CA TRP A 367 27.69 7.73 -17.39
C TRP A 367 29.21 7.63 -17.22
N SER A 368 29.93 8.69 -17.62
CA SER A 368 31.29 8.88 -17.11
C SER A 368 31.25 9.23 -15.63
N GLU A 369 32.34 8.96 -14.93
CA GLU A 369 32.46 9.18 -13.48
C GLU A 369 32.42 10.66 -13.10
N ASP A 370 32.86 11.54 -13.99
CA ASP A 370 32.75 13.00 -13.82
C ASP A 370 31.35 13.53 -14.19
N GLY A 371 30.45 12.68 -14.69
CA GLY A 371 29.10 13.04 -15.12
C GLY A 371 29.05 13.93 -16.36
N LYS A 372 30.16 14.16 -17.07
CA LYS A 372 30.23 15.06 -18.24
C LYS A 372 29.99 14.36 -19.56
N LYS A 373 30.06 13.04 -19.61
CA LYS A 373 29.91 12.22 -20.82
C LYS A 373 28.97 11.06 -20.57
N ILE A 374 28.35 10.60 -21.64
CA ILE A 374 27.48 9.42 -21.64
C ILE A 374 27.87 8.54 -22.82
N ILE A 375 27.96 7.24 -22.58
CA ILE A 375 27.92 6.24 -23.65
C ILE A 375 26.50 5.71 -23.72
N TYR A 376 25.92 5.70 -24.91
CA TYR A 376 24.56 5.20 -25.10
C TYR A 376 24.46 4.35 -26.38
N ALA A 377 23.45 3.49 -26.42
CA ALA A 377 23.18 2.58 -27.53
C ALA A 377 22.10 3.15 -28.46
N GLU A 378 22.35 3.26 -29.75
CA GLU A 378 21.34 3.65 -30.74
C GLU A 378 20.97 2.42 -31.59
N LYS A 379 19.69 2.02 -31.58
CA LYS A 379 19.21 0.90 -32.41
C LYS A 379 19.37 1.20 -33.90
N ILE A 380 19.88 0.22 -34.63
CA ILE A 380 20.07 0.26 -36.09
C ILE A 380 19.25 -0.85 -36.75
N GLY A 381 18.42 -0.47 -37.70
CA GLY A 381 17.60 -1.42 -38.48
C GLY A 381 16.51 -2.09 -37.66
N GLN A 382 15.93 -3.15 -38.21
CA GLN A 382 14.84 -3.91 -37.58
C GLN A 382 15.33 -5.12 -36.75
N ASN A 383 16.61 -5.48 -36.87
CA ASN A 383 17.18 -6.71 -36.31
C ASN A 383 17.54 -6.60 -34.81
N GLY A 384 17.21 -5.49 -34.16
CA GLY A 384 17.50 -5.26 -32.73
C GLY A 384 18.94 -4.83 -32.40
N LEU A 385 19.84 -4.84 -33.38
CA LEU A 385 21.23 -4.43 -33.21
C LEU A 385 21.34 -2.96 -32.80
N SER A 386 22.34 -2.65 -31.99
CA SER A 386 22.62 -1.29 -31.51
C SER A 386 24.06 -0.88 -31.80
N GLN A 387 24.24 0.40 -32.11
CA GLN A 387 25.54 1.04 -32.25
C GLN A 387 25.80 1.98 -31.09
N LEU A 388 27.02 1.94 -30.57
CA LEU A 388 27.42 2.77 -29.46
C LEU A 388 27.92 4.15 -29.88
N PHE A 389 27.51 5.15 -29.13
CA PHE A 389 27.92 6.54 -29.29
C PHE A 389 28.36 7.14 -27.95
N LEU A 390 29.43 7.94 -28.00
CA LEU A 390 29.88 8.79 -26.92
C LEU A 390 29.31 10.19 -27.12
N LEU A 391 28.62 10.70 -26.10
CA LEU A 391 28.06 12.04 -26.04
C LEU A 391 28.79 12.85 -24.98
N ASN A 392 29.27 14.03 -25.35
CA ASN A 392 29.74 15.03 -24.41
C ASN A 392 28.61 16.00 -24.06
N LEU A 393 28.25 16.09 -22.78
CA LEU A 393 27.11 16.86 -22.30
C LEU A 393 27.37 18.37 -22.25
N HIS A 394 28.62 18.80 -22.26
CA HIS A 394 28.98 20.22 -22.21
C HIS A 394 28.77 20.91 -23.56
N ASN A 395 29.21 20.29 -24.65
CA ASN A 395 29.17 20.86 -26.00
C ASN A 395 28.20 20.13 -26.95
N GLY A 396 27.57 19.04 -26.51
CA GLY A 396 26.65 18.24 -27.32
C GLY A 396 27.34 17.39 -28.40
N GLN A 397 28.67 17.30 -28.39
CA GLN A 397 29.42 16.56 -29.41
C GLN A 397 29.16 15.05 -29.30
N LYS A 398 28.82 14.43 -30.43
CA LYS A 398 28.54 13.00 -30.56
C LYS A 398 29.63 12.34 -31.39
N ALA A 399 30.22 11.25 -30.88
CA ALA A 399 31.22 10.45 -31.57
C ALA A 399 30.79 8.96 -31.60
N ARG A 400 30.94 8.30 -32.75
CA ARG A 400 30.67 6.85 -32.87
C ARG A 400 31.84 6.06 -32.30
N LEU A 401 31.55 5.01 -31.50
CA LEU A 401 32.59 4.09 -31.03
C LEU A 401 32.94 3.07 -32.13
N SER A 402 34.22 2.70 -32.22
CA SER A 402 34.75 1.76 -33.23
C SER A 402 34.43 0.30 -32.90
N MET A 403 33.15 -0.05 -32.88
CA MET A 403 32.66 -1.41 -32.63
C MET A 403 31.53 -1.75 -33.61
N PRO A 404 31.46 -3.00 -34.12
CA PRO A 404 30.34 -3.43 -34.94
C PRO A 404 29.01 -3.36 -34.15
N PRO A 405 27.88 -3.15 -34.84
CA PRO A 405 26.57 -3.22 -34.20
C PRO A 405 26.36 -4.57 -33.53
N CYS A 406 25.92 -4.58 -32.27
CA CYS A 406 25.70 -5.78 -31.48
C CYS A 406 24.35 -5.74 -30.74
N ASN A 407 23.86 -6.90 -30.33
CA ASN A 407 22.68 -7.03 -29.49
C ASN A 407 23.08 -6.90 -28.02
N MET A 408 22.42 -6.04 -27.27
CA MET A 408 22.87 -5.65 -25.93
C MET A 408 21.72 -5.62 -24.92
N ALA A 409 21.94 -6.23 -23.77
CA ALA A 409 21.04 -6.23 -22.64
C ALA A 409 21.47 -5.25 -21.53
N GLY A 410 22.77 -4.92 -21.43
CA GLY A 410 23.27 -3.96 -20.45
C GLY A 410 24.63 -3.35 -20.77
N LEU A 411 24.92 -2.24 -20.11
CA LEU A 411 26.16 -1.46 -20.26
C LEU A 411 26.68 -1.00 -18.89
N ALA A 412 27.99 -1.08 -18.69
CA ALA A 412 28.68 -0.44 -17.57
C ALA A 412 30.01 0.17 -18.03
N TRP A 413 30.25 1.44 -17.70
CA TRP A 413 31.45 2.14 -18.13
C TRP A 413 32.37 2.49 -16.96
N ASP A 414 33.59 1.94 -17.00
CA ASP A 414 34.71 2.44 -16.20
C ASP A 414 35.47 3.52 -16.99
N SER A 415 35.03 4.77 -16.82
CA SER A 415 35.63 5.91 -17.54
C SER A 415 37.07 6.23 -17.11
N LEU A 416 37.52 5.79 -15.93
CA LEU A 416 38.89 5.99 -15.49
C LEU A 416 39.84 4.99 -16.15
N ARG A 417 39.46 3.70 -16.14
CA ARG A 417 40.21 2.64 -16.83
C ARG A 417 40.00 2.66 -18.35
N ASN A 418 39.03 3.42 -18.84
CA ASN A 418 38.60 3.45 -20.24
C ASN A 418 38.09 2.08 -20.73
N HIS A 419 37.50 1.30 -19.83
CA HIS A 419 36.90 0.01 -20.15
C HIS A 419 35.38 0.14 -20.19
N LEU A 420 34.76 -0.31 -21.27
CA LEU A 420 33.32 -0.44 -21.39
C LEU A 420 32.95 -1.93 -21.37
N TYR A 421 32.12 -2.30 -20.41
CA TYR A 421 31.57 -3.64 -20.29
C TYR A 421 30.20 -3.69 -20.96
N ILE A 422 30.06 -4.63 -21.89
CA ILE A 422 28.86 -4.83 -22.71
C ILE A 422 28.37 -6.23 -22.43
N PHE A 423 27.14 -6.32 -21.96
CA PHE A 423 26.49 -7.61 -21.75
C PHE A 423 25.50 -7.86 -22.88
N GLY A 424 25.83 -8.82 -23.74
CA GLY A 424 25.02 -9.22 -24.89
C GLY A 424 23.94 -10.25 -24.54
N PHE A 425 23.02 -10.49 -25.47
CA PHE A 425 22.05 -11.58 -25.34
C PHE A 425 22.69 -12.97 -25.62
N ASP A 426 23.81 -13.03 -26.33
CA ASP A 426 24.48 -14.25 -26.78
C ASP A 426 25.41 -14.89 -25.73
N ARG A 427 25.16 -14.66 -24.44
CA ARG A 427 25.87 -15.24 -23.28
C ARG A 427 27.33 -14.79 -23.09
N GLU A 428 27.78 -13.73 -23.75
CA GLU A 428 29.13 -13.20 -23.59
C GLU A 428 29.14 -11.82 -22.95
N LEU A 429 30.08 -11.63 -22.02
CA LEU A 429 30.42 -10.33 -21.48
C LEU A 429 31.64 -9.81 -22.24
N GLU A 430 31.46 -8.75 -23.02
CA GLU A 430 32.54 -8.14 -23.79
C GLU A 430 33.11 -6.95 -23.02
N CYS A 431 34.44 -6.85 -22.97
CA CYS A 431 35.15 -5.70 -22.45
C CYS A 431 35.83 -4.98 -23.61
N LEU A 432 35.37 -3.77 -23.92
CA LEU A 432 35.96 -2.88 -24.91
C LEU A 432 36.89 -1.88 -24.20
N ASP A 433 38.17 -1.89 -24.55
CA ASP A 433 39.09 -0.82 -24.18
C ASP A 433 38.95 0.34 -25.19
N LEU A 434 38.49 1.48 -24.70
CA LEU A 434 38.22 2.67 -25.53
C LEU A 434 39.51 3.36 -26.01
N LYS A 435 40.66 3.12 -25.36
CA LYS A 435 41.96 3.64 -25.81
C LYS A 435 42.55 2.79 -26.91
N THR A 436 42.66 1.48 -26.69
CA THR A 436 43.30 0.56 -27.63
C THR A 436 42.34 0.04 -28.71
N LYS A 437 41.03 0.21 -28.51
CA LYS A 437 39.94 -0.34 -29.34
C LYS A 437 39.93 -1.86 -29.42
N GLN A 438 40.61 -2.54 -28.49
CA GLN A 438 40.57 -3.99 -28.39
C GLN A 438 39.30 -4.43 -27.66
N VAL A 439 38.67 -5.48 -28.19
CA VAL A 439 37.54 -6.17 -27.56
C VAL A 439 38.02 -7.49 -27.01
N ARG A 440 37.69 -7.77 -25.75
CA ARG A 440 37.97 -9.06 -25.11
C ARG A 440 36.65 -9.67 -24.62
N GLY A 441 36.29 -10.84 -25.18
CA GLY A 441 35.18 -11.64 -24.70
C GLY A 441 35.53 -12.35 -23.38
N ARG A 442 34.57 -12.38 -22.46
CA ARG A 442 34.62 -13.13 -21.20
C ARG A 442 33.41 -14.07 -21.19
N SER A 443 33.67 -15.36 -21.22
CA SER A 443 32.61 -16.38 -21.15
C SER A 443 32.38 -16.80 -19.70
N PHE A 444 31.13 -17.16 -19.40
CA PHE A 444 30.74 -17.76 -18.12
C PHE A 444 31.23 -19.21 -18.05
N GLU A 445 31.52 -19.72 -16.85
CA GLU A 445 31.82 -21.14 -16.62
C GLU A 445 30.68 -22.01 -17.18
N LYS A 446 31.01 -23.13 -17.84
CA LYS A 446 30.05 -23.95 -18.60
C LYS A 446 28.84 -24.40 -17.76
N ASP A 447 29.07 -24.66 -16.47
CA ASP A 447 28.05 -25.18 -15.56
C ASP A 447 27.10 -24.10 -15.03
N VAL A 448 27.45 -22.82 -15.19
CA VAL A 448 26.68 -21.68 -14.66
C VAL A 448 26.25 -20.70 -15.77
N GLN A 449 26.20 -21.16 -17.02
CA GLN A 449 25.84 -20.29 -18.13
C GLN A 449 24.39 -19.80 -18.04
N PRO A 450 24.13 -18.51 -18.35
CA PRO A 450 22.78 -18.00 -18.51
C PRO A 450 22.05 -18.76 -19.63
N GLN A 451 20.86 -19.28 -19.37
CA GLN A 451 20.03 -19.85 -20.42
C GLN A 451 19.43 -18.73 -21.29
N LEU A 452 19.55 -18.87 -22.61
CA LEU A 452 19.31 -17.80 -23.61
C LEU A 452 17.82 -17.43 -23.79
N PHE A 453 16.90 -18.28 -23.35
CA PHE A 453 15.46 -18.03 -23.50
C PHE A 453 14.96 -17.16 -22.35
N GLY A 454 14.70 -15.88 -22.57
CA GLY A 454 13.93 -15.05 -21.62
C GLY A 454 14.73 -14.14 -20.70
N ILE A 455 16.02 -13.88 -20.96
CA ILE A 455 16.74 -12.77 -20.29
C ILE A 455 16.20 -11.45 -20.85
N ILE A 456 15.27 -10.80 -20.14
CA ILE A 456 14.64 -9.55 -20.63
C ILE A 456 15.31 -8.29 -20.05
N HIS A 457 15.82 -8.35 -18.80
CA HIS A 457 16.38 -7.19 -18.10
C HIS A 457 17.56 -7.57 -17.19
N SER A 458 18.78 -7.62 -17.74
CA SER A 458 19.99 -7.77 -16.93
C SER A 458 20.35 -6.48 -16.22
N SER A 459 20.74 -6.57 -14.95
CA SER A 459 21.27 -5.43 -14.19
C SER A 459 22.79 -5.50 -14.15
N LEU A 460 23.46 -4.47 -14.68
CA LEU A 460 24.91 -4.35 -14.61
C LEU A 460 25.27 -3.23 -13.66
N LYS A 461 26.09 -3.52 -12.65
CA LYS A 461 26.52 -2.52 -11.68
C LYS A 461 28.01 -2.69 -11.38
N LEU A 462 28.76 -1.61 -11.59
CA LEU A 462 30.21 -1.56 -11.43
C LEU A 462 30.58 -1.07 -10.01
N SER A 463 31.31 -1.90 -9.27
CA SER A 463 32.03 -1.52 -8.05
C SER A 463 33.47 -1.20 -8.37
N ARG A 464 33.88 0.04 -8.14
CA ARG A 464 35.30 0.36 -8.15
C ARG A 464 35.97 0.07 -6.82
N LYS A 465 35.28 0.30 -5.69
CA LYS A 465 35.84 0.03 -4.36
C LYS A 465 36.16 -1.45 -4.16
N ALA A 466 35.28 -2.33 -4.64
CA ALA A 466 35.49 -3.77 -4.57
C ALA A 466 36.25 -4.34 -5.77
N ASP A 467 36.54 -3.54 -6.80
CA ASP A 467 37.05 -4.02 -8.10
C ASP A 467 36.19 -5.16 -8.71
N LEU A 468 34.86 -5.02 -8.64
CA LEU A 468 33.90 -6.01 -9.13
C LEU A 468 32.93 -5.39 -10.13
N LEU A 469 32.52 -6.15 -11.15
CA LEU A 469 31.32 -5.88 -11.93
C LEU A 469 30.29 -6.97 -11.61
N LEU A 470 29.13 -6.57 -11.09
CA LEU A 470 28.03 -7.50 -10.86
C LEU A 470 27.06 -7.53 -12.04
N ILE A 471 26.58 -8.72 -12.33
CA ILE A 471 25.60 -9.02 -13.36
C ILE A 471 24.45 -9.76 -12.69
N GLY A 472 23.33 -9.08 -12.52
CA GLY A 472 22.11 -9.65 -11.98
C GLY A 472 21.18 -10.12 -13.10
N GLN A 473 20.63 -11.32 -12.95
CA GLN A 473 19.66 -11.91 -13.85
C GLN A 473 18.57 -12.61 -13.05
N VAL A 474 17.33 -12.51 -13.51
CA VAL A 474 16.24 -13.39 -13.07
C VAL A 474 15.86 -14.25 -14.26
N PHE A 475 15.89 -15.56 -14.08
CA PHE A 475 15.43 -16.52 -15.06
C PHE A 475 14.70 -17.64 -14.33
N ASP A 476 13.54 -18.06 -14.84
CA ASP A 476 12.74 -19.14 -14.27
C ASP A 476 12.59 -19.05 -12.73
N GLN A 477 12.16 -17.87 -12.25
CA GLN A 477 11.98 -17.59 -10.81
C GLN A 477 13.25 -17.81 -9.96
N THR A 478 14.41 -17.80 -10.60
CA THR A 478 15.73 -17.93 -10.00
C THR A 478 16.50 -16.65 -10.22
N LEU A 479 16.92 -16.02 -9.13
CA LEU A 479 17.80 -14.85 -9.13
C LEU A 479 19.26 -15.32 -9.08
N ARG A 480 20.06 -14.94 -10.07
CA ARG A 480 21.50 -15.19 -10.12
C ARG A 480 22.27 -13.89 -10.18
N ILE A 481 23.25 -13.74 -9.30
CA ILE A 481 24.21 -12.64 -9.30
C ILE A 481 25.59 -13.20 -9.63
N PHE A 482 26.14 -12.78 -10.75
CA PHE A 482 27.52 -13.08 -11.13
C PHE A 482 28.43 -11.92 -10.76
N ALA A 483 29.63 -12.21 -10.28
CA ALA A 483 30.67 -11.25 -10.01
C ALA A 483 31.84 -11.48 -10.98
N LEU A 484 32.14 -10.47 -11.81
CA LEU A 484 33.40 -10.37 -12.52
C LEU A 484 34.39 -9.62 -11.64
N ASP A 485 35.46 -10.29 -11.23
CA ASP A 485 36.61 -9.64 -10.62
C ASP A 485 37.42 -8.93 -11.72
N LEU A 486 37.57 -7.61 -11.57
CA LEU A 486 38.20 -6.75 -12.58
C LEU A 486 39.73 -6.93 -12.63
N ARG A 487 40.34 -7.53 -11.61
CA ARG A 487 41.80 -7.73 -11.50
C ARG A 487 42.25 -8.97 -12.27
N ASN A 488 41.61 -10.10 -12.02
CA ASN A 488 41.91 -11.37 -12.70
C ASN A 488 41.01 -11.61 -13.94
N GLY A 489 39.88 -10.90 -14.02
CA GLY A 489 38.92 -11.02 -15.10
C GLY A 489 38.14 -12.34 -15.10
N LYS A 490 38.04 -13.01 -13.94
CA LYS A 490 37.26 -14.23 -13.76
C LYS A 490 35.82 -13.87 -13.41
N VAL A 491 34.86 -14.50 -14.08
CA VAL A 491 33.43 -14.42 -13.75
C VAL A 491 33.08 -15.59 -12.84
N THR A 492 32.46 -15.32 -11.69
CA THR A 492 32.04 -16.32 -10.70
C THR A 492 30.58 -16.10 -10.33
N LEU A 493 29.88 -17.16 -9.93
CA LEU A 493 28.56 -17.05 -9.32
C LEU A 493 28.72 -16.58 -7.88
N ALA A 494 28.25 -15.38 -7.57
CA ALA A 494 28.31 -14.83 -6.23
C ALA A 494 27.10 -15.24 -5.38
N GLN A 495 25.92 -15.33 -6.00
CA GLN A 495 24.68 -15.65 -5.31
C GLN A 495 23.67 -16.29 -6.27
N GLU A 496 22.93 -17.27 -5.76
CA GLU A 496 21.78 -17.88 -6.43
C GLU A 496 20.65 -18.05 -5.42
N LYS A 497 19.43 -17.76 -5.87
CA LYS A 497 18.24 -17.82 -5.03
C LYS A 497 17.02 -18.21 -5.86
N ASP A 498 16.41 -19.31 -5.47
CA ASP A 498 15.15 -19.79 -6.02
C ASP A 498 14.00 -19.27 -5.15
N ASP A 499 13.07 -18.54 -5.75
CA ASP A 499 11.85 -18.08 -5.07
C ASP A 499 10.72 -17.94 -6.08
N PHE A 500 9.69 -18.78 -5.94
CA PHE A 500 8.55 -18.81 -6.87
C PHE A 500 7.81 -17.47 -6.97
N ARG A 501 8.02 -16.56 -6.01
CA ARG A 501 7.45 -15.21 -5.99
C ARG A 501 8.24 -14.22 -6.85
N LEU A 502 9.41 -14.58 -7.36
CA LEU A 502 10.25 -13.71 -8.19
C LEU A 502 9.57 -13.43 -9.54
N LYS A 503 9.55 -12.16 -9.92
CA LYS A 503 9.07 -11.77 -11.25
C LYS A 503 10.22 -11.88 -12.25
N THR A 504 10.11 -12.81 -13.19
CA THR A 504 11.15 -13.11 -14.21
C THR A 504 11.58 -11.89 -15.02
N ASN A 505 10.67 -10.95 -15.29
CA ASN A 505 10.94 -9.74 -16.06
C ASN A 505 10.99 -8.47 -15.20
N GLY A 506 11.17 -8.62 -13.88
CA GLY A 506 11.29 -7.48 -12.96
C GLY A 506 12.69 -6.87 -12.98
N PRO A 507 12.85 -5.60 -12.60
CA PRO A 507 14.17 -5.02 -12.40
C PRO A 507 14.88 -5.64 -11.18
N ILE A 508 16.19 -5.75 -11.29
CA ILE A 508 17.10 -6.01 -10.17
C ILE A 508 17.88 -4.73 -9.90
N LEU A 509 17.86 -4.29 -8.66
CA LEU A 509 18.46 -3.03 -8.23
C LEU A 509 19.57 -3.31 -7.22
N MET A 510 20.77 -2.85 -7.53
CA MET A 510 21.95 -3.01 -6.68
C MET A 510 22.42 -1.64 -6.23
N ASN A 511 22.78 -1.52 -4.96
CA ASN A 511 23.37 -0.29 -4.47
C ASN A 511 24.84 -0.14 -4.90
N ASP A 512 25.40 1.06 -4.72
CA ASP A 512 26.72 1.40 -5.25
C ASP A 512 27.87 0.61 -4.58
N ASN A 513 27.69 0.18 -3.33
CA ASN A 513 28.68 -0.58 -2.57
C ASN A 513 28.37 -2.08 -2.47
N PHE A 514 27.31 -2.58 -3.12
CA PHE A 514 26.94 -3.99 -3.12
C PHE A 514 26.64 -4.57 -1.73
N THR A 515 26.25 -3.72 -0.79
CA THR A 515 25.78 -4.17 0.52
C THR A 515 24.31 -4.60 0.49
N ALA A 516 23.59 -4.27 -0.58
CA ALA A 516 22.17 -4.59 -0.68
C ALA A 516 21.69 -4.76 -2.13
N LEU A 517 20.72 -5.66 -2.26
CA LEU A 517 20.01 -6.01 -3.47
C LEU A 517 18.50 -5.87 -3.25
N ILE A 518 17.80 -5.33 -4.24
CA ILE A 518 16.34 -5.28 -4.28
C ILE A 518 15.86 -5.93 -5.58
N TYR A 519 14.84 -6.78 -5.49
CA TYR A 519 14.28 -7.49 -6.64
C TYR A 519 12.74 -7.46 -6.60
N GLN A 520 12.11 -7.47 -7.77
CA GLN A 520 10.65 -7.38 -7.87
C GLN A 520 9.98 -8.76 -7.73
N ARG A 521 8.86 -8.79 -7.01
CA ARG A 521 7.98 -9.95 -6.83
C ARG A 521 6.78 -9.89 -7.79
N LEU A 522 6.07 -11.01 -7.95
CA LEU A 522 4.94 -11.14 -8.87
C LEU A 522 3.77 -10.18 -8.57
N ASP A 523 3.54 -9.86 -7.29
CA ASP A 523 2.54 -8.87 -6.82
C ASP A 523 3.00 -7.41 -6.96
N GLY A 524 4.16 -7.16 -7.55
CA GLY A 524 4.73 -5.81 -7.65
C GLY A 524 5.43 -5.31 -6.39
N SER A 525 5.40 -6.06 -5.29
CA SER A 525 6.21 -5.77 -4.11
C SER A 525 7.70 -6.03 -4.38
N PHE A 526 8.56 -5.59 -3.47
CA PHE A 526 10.01 -5.72 -3.62
C PHE A 526 10.60 -6.51 -2.45
N GLY A 527 11.37 -7.54 -2.79
CA GLY A 527 12.23 -8.22 -1.84
C GLY A 527 13.52 -7.44 -1.62
N TYR A 528 14.10 -7.58 -0.43
CA TYR A 528 15.39 -6.99 -0.07
C TYR A 528 16.29 -8.07 0.49
N GLU A 529 17.55 -8.00 0.09
CA GLU A 529 18.58 -8.88 0.59
C GLU A 529 19.84 -8.07 0.85
N ALA A 530 20.33 -8.12 2.09
CA ALA A 530 21.64 -7.58 2.41
C ALA A 530 22.68 -8.56 1.89
N THR A 531 23.48 -8.14 0.92
CA THR A 531 24.65 -8.89 0.49
C THR A 531 25.76 -8.65 1.50
N TYR A 532 25.97 -9.61 2.40
CA TYR A 532 27.24 -9.72 3.09
C TYR A 532 28.27 -10.11 2.04
N SER A 533 29.03 -9.14 1.51
CA SER A 533 30.17 -9.47 0.66
C SER A 533 31.15 -10.27 1.52
N LYS A 534 31.16 -11.59 1.33
CA LYS A 534 32.09 -12.55 1.93
C LYS A 534 33.49 -12.39 1.29
N VAL A 535 34.05 -11.17 1.34
CA VAL A 535 35.31 -10.81 0.65
C VAL A 535 36.41 -10.37 1.62
N GLU A 536 36.19 -10.39 2.95
CA GLU A 536 37.30 -10.28 3.91
C GLU A 536 37.12 -11.26 5.07
N GLU A 537 37.74 -12.44 4.95
CA GLU A 537 38.44 -13.15 6.04
C GLU A 537 39.18 -14.36 5.43
N SER A 538 40.06 -14.09 4.46
CA SER A 538 41.05 -15.06 4.00
C SER A 538 42.44 -14.46 4.04
N HIS A 539 42.86 -13.92 5.19
CA HIS A 539 44.26 -13.75 5.57
C HIS A 539 44.34 -13.47 7.09
N HIS A 540 44.68 -14.51 7.86
CA HIS A 540 45.65 -14.51 8.98
C HIS A 540 45.47 -15.77 9.85
N HIS A 541 45.66 -16.95 9.25
CA HIS A 541 46.37 -18.00 9.99
C HIS A 541 47.79 -18.02 9.44
N TYR A 542 48.64 -17.26 10.14
CA TYR A 542 50.08 -17.44 10.05
C TYR A 542 50.40 -18.88 10.47
N GLU A 543 50.96 -19.65 9.55
CA GLU A 543 51.95 -20.64 9.89
C GLU A 543 53.11 -19.92 10.60
N GLY A 544 53.27 -20.21 11.89
CA GLY A 544 54.50 -20.09 12.65
C GLY A 544 54.58 -21.37 13.47
N ALA A 545 55.37 -22.34 13.01
CA ALA A 545 56.72 -22.61 13.51
C ALA A 545 56.69 -23.37 14.85
N SER A 546 57.14 -24.61 14.75
CA SER A 546 57.70 -25.44 15.81
C SER A 546 58.73 -24.71 16.66
N GLU A 547 58.68 -24.87 17.99
CA GLU A 547 59.79 -25.27 18.88
C GLU A 547 59.36 -25.19 20.37
N GLU A 548 59.68 -26.26 21.10
CA GLU A 548 60.04 -26.36 22.55
C GLU A 548 59.11 -25.73 23.62
N ASP A 549 58.38 -26.57 24.38
CA ASP A 549 58.80 -27.19 25.65
C ASP A 549 57.71 -28.16 26.20
#